data_AF-A0A644X366-F1
#
_entry.id   AF-A0A644X366-F1
#
_cell.length_a   1.000
_cell.length_b   1.000
_cell.length_c   1.000
_cell.angle_alpha   90.00
_cell.angle_beta   90.00
_cell.angle_gamma   90.00
#
_symmetry.space_group_name_H-M   'P 1'
#
loop_
_entity.id
_entity.type
_entity.pdbx_description
1 polymer ?
#
loop_
_entity_poly.entity_id
_entity_poly.type
_entity_poly.pdbx_seq_one_letter_code
_entity_poly.pdbx_strand_id
1 'polypeptide(L)'
;MIGREELRKWLSILSVVEISSGKSEEYAKNIIIRAKFCEEIASICNEDASSAFMVGLFSNLHLMIEKDVEYLVENLPVNMKIKKALLGEDNIFRNILELSLAYEMVDNENITRKCNKLKVDKGSLWNSYCKAIEWSKNIGN
;
A
#
# COMPACT_ATOMS: atom_id res chain seq x y z
N MET A 1 5.72 -7.85 10.06
CA MET A 1 6.78 -7.57 9.09
C MET A 1 6.78 -8.66 8.03
N ILE A 2 6.73 -8.28 6.76
CA ILE A 2 7.03 -9.22 5.67
C ILE A 2 8.52 -9.60 5.76
N GLY A 3 8.83 -10.87 5.58
CA GLY A 3 10.20 -11.34 5.49
C GLY A 3 10.90 -10.79 4.24
N ARG A 4 12.21 -10.50 4.34
CA ARG A 4 12.99 -9.90 3.24
C ARG A 4 12.86 -10.65 1.91
N GLU A 5 12.76 -11.98 1.94
CA GLU A 5 12.65 -12.80 0.74
C GLU A 5 11.30 -12.65 0.02
N GLU A 6 10.19 -12.65 0.77
CA GLU A 6 8.86 -12.40 0.18
C GLU A 6 8.76 -10.97 -0.35
N LEU A 7 9.32 -9.98 0.37
CA LEU A 7 9.38 -8.60 -0.10
C LEU A 7 10.17 -8.49 -1.41
N ARG A 8 11.37 -9.09 -1.49
CA ARG A 8 12.19 -9.10 -2.70
C ARG A 8 11.43 -9.71 -3.88
N LYS A 9 10.77 -10.86 -3.68
CA LYS A 9 9.97 -11.50 -4.72
C LYS A 9 8.90 -10.57 -5.28
N TRP A 10 8.15 -9.89 -4.42
CA TRP A 10 7.10 -8.97 -4.87
C TRP A 10 7.65 -7.71 -5.54
N LEU A 11 8.76 -7.16 -5.04
CA LEU A 11 9.44 -6.04 -5.69
C LEU A 11 9.99 -6.43 -7.06
N SER A 12 10.60 -7.62 -7.21
CA SER A 12 11.07 -8.10 -8.51
C SER A 12 9.93 -8.24 -9.52
N ILE A 13 8.77 -8.75 -9.11
CA ILE A 13 7.58 -8.82 -9.98
C ILE A 13 7.14 -7.42 -10.39
N LEU A 14 7.07 -6.48 -9.45
CA LEU A 14 6.70 -5.10 -9.75
C LEU A 14 7.69 -4.42 -10.68
N SER A 15 9.00 -4.60 -10.50
CA SER A 15 10.01 -4.02 -11.38
C SER A 15 9.88 -4.56 -12.81
N VAL A 16 9.61 -5.86 -12.98
CA VAL A 16 9.35 -6.43 -14.31
C VAL A 16 8.10 -5.83 -14.94
N VAL A 17 7.03 -5.69 -14.16
CA VAL A 17 5.76 -5.10 -14.62
C VAL A 17 5.95 -3.61 -14.97
N GLU A 18 6.64 -2.84 -14.14
CA GLU A 18 6.96 -1.43 -14.37
C GLU A 18 7.70 -1.24 -15.70
N ILE A 19 8.78 -2.00 -15.91
CA ILE A 19 9.57 -1.98 -17.15
C ILE A 19 8.68 -2.28 -18.36
N SER A 20 7.80 -3.28 -18.25
CA SER A 20 6.90 -3.65 -19.35
C SER A 20 5.83 -2.59 -19.65
N SER A 21 5.41 -1.84 -18.63
CA SER A 21 4.34 -0.84 -18.71
C SER A 21 4.81 0.57 -19.09
N GLY A 22 6.14 0.81 -19.10
CA GLY A 22 6.71 2.13 -19.38
C GLY A 22 6.36 3.21 -18.35
N LYS A 23 5.96 2.84 -17.13
CA LYS A 23 5.70 3.79 -16.02
C LYS A 23 7.01 4.37 -15.49
N SER A 24 6.94 5.56 -14.88
CA SER A 24 8.12 6.24 -14.35
C SER A 24 8.57 5.69 -12.99
N GLU A 25 9.85 5.86 -12.68
CA GLU A 25 10.46 5.51 -11.39
C GLU A 25 9.73 6.17 -10.20
N GLU A 26 9.19 7.37 -10.40
CA GLU A 26 8.38 8.08 -9.41
C GLU A 26 7.08 7.33 -9.07
N TYR A 27 6.48 6.66 -10.05
CA TYR A 27 5.27 5.87 -9.86
C TYR A 27 5.53 4.63 -8.99
N ALA A 28 6.62 3.90 -9.27
CA ALA A 28 7.03 2.76 -8.44
C ALA A 28 7.41 3.19 -7.02
N LYS A 29 8.09 4.33 -6.88
CA LYS A 29 8.44 4.90 -5.58
C LYS A 29 7.20 5.18 -4.73
N ASN A 30 6.15 5.77 -5.31
CA ASN A 30 4.90 6.03 -4.58
C ASN A 30 4.23 4.74 -4.10
N ILE A 31 4.22 3.69 -4.92
CA ILE A 31 3.69 2.37 -4.53
C ILE A 31 4.45 1.79 -3.33
N ILE A 32 5.78 1.90 -3.33
CA ILE A 32 6.62 1.41 -2.23
C ILE A 32 6.36 2.20 -0.95
N ILE A 33 6.31 3.53 -1.04
CA ILE A 33 5.98 4.40 0.10
C ILE A 33 4.61 4.04 0.65
N ARG A 34 3.61 3.88 -0.21
CA ARG A 34 2.24 3.48 0.15
C ARG A 34 2.20 2.12 0.83
N ALA A 35 2.87 1.11 0.29
CA ALA A 35 2.98 -0.21 0.89
C ALA A 35 3.56 -0.14 2.30
N LYS A 36 4.67 0.59 2.46
CA LYS A 36 5.30 0.76 3.77
C LYS A 36 4.41 1.53 4.73
N PHE A 37 3.77 2.60 4.28
CA PHE A 37 2.91 3.38 5.15
C PHE A 37 1.67 2.59 5.59
N CYS A 38 1.09 1.76 4.73
CA CYS A 38 0.04 0.82 5.12
C CYS A 38 0.50 -0.17 6.21
N GLU A 39 1.72 -0.68 6.13
CA GLU A 39 2.33 -1.53 7.17
C GLU A 39 2.43 -0.79 8.53
N GLU A 40 2.89 0.46 8.52
CA GLU A 40 3.02 1.29 9.72
C GLU A 40 1.65 1.60 10.34
N ILE A 41 0.65 1.95 9.53
CA ILE A 41 -0.71 2.22 10.00
C ILE A 41 -1.32 0.97 10.64
N ALA A 42 -1.17 -0.19 9.99
CA ALA A 42 -1.67 -1.46 10.54
C ALA A 42 -1.02 -1.79 11.88
N SER A 43 0.28 -1.52 12.02
CA SER A 43 1.00 -1.72 13.28
C SER A 43 0.43 -0.84 14.40
N ILE A 44 0.06 0.41 14.10
CA ILE A 44 -0.62 1.32 15.05
C ILE A 44 -2.02 0.79 15.40
N CYS A 45 -2.73 0.24 14.42
CA CYS A 45 -4.08 -0.30 14.60
C CYS A 45 -4.11 -1.69 15.29
N ASN A 46 -2.95 -2.31 15.56
CA ASN A 46 -2.82 -3.72 15.99
C ASN A 46 -3.43 -4.72 14.98
N GLU A 47 -3.23 -4.45 13.69
CA GLU A 47 -3.70 -5.27 12.57
C GLU A 47 -2.54 -5.98 11.86
N ASP A 48 -2.85 -6.89 10.93
CA ASP A 48 -1.84 -7.64 10.19
C ASP A 48 -1.03 -6.73 9.24
N ALA A 49 0.15 -6.32 9.71
CA ALA A 49 1.04 -5.40 9.02
C ALA A 49 1.47 -5.91 7.63
N SER A 50 1.66 -7.22 7.50
CA SER A 50 2.07 -7.84 6.23
C SER A 50 0.96 -7.76 5.18
N SER A 51 -0.29 -7.99 5.57
CA SER A 51 -1.47 -7.89 4.71
C SER A 51 -1.71 -6.45 4.29
N ALA A 52 -1.54 -5.49 5.20
CA ALA A 52 -1.65 -4.08 4.89
C ALA A 52 -0.54 -3.61 3.91
N PHE A 53 0.68 -4.11 4.09
CA PHE A 53 1.76 -3.88 3.13
C PHE A 53 1.37 -4.36 1.73
N MET A 54 0.87 -5.60 1.61
CA MET A 54 0.43 -6.16 0.32
C MET A 54 -0.71 -5.35 -0.31
N VAL A 55 -1.69 -4.88 0.46
CA VAL A 55 -2.76 -4.04 -0.08
C VAL A 55 -2.20 -2.73 -0.64
N GLY A 56 -1.27 -2.07 0.07
CA GLY A 56 -0.61 -0.87 -0.45
C GLY A 56 0.20 -1.17 -1.72
N LEU A 57 0.92 -2.29 -1.74
CA LEU A 57 1.76 -2.71 -2.87
C LEU A 57 0.95 -3.00 -4.15
N PHE A 58 -0.18 -3.69 -4.02
CA PHE A 58 -1.00 -4.11 -5.17
C PHE A 58 -2.09 -3.11 -5.56
N SER A 59 -2.27 -2.03 -4.80
CA SER A 59 -3.32 -1.04 -5.03
C SER A 59 -3.34 -0.45 -6.43
N ASN A 60 -2.19 -0.38 -7.11
CA ASN A 60 -2.07 0.12 -8.48
C ASN A 60 -1.64 -0.94 -9.51
N LEU A 61 -1.50 -2.21 -9.11
CA LEU A 61 -0.93 -3.24 -10.00
C LEU A 61 -1.81 -3.47 -11.25
N HIS A 62 -3.13 -3.42 -11.10
CA HIS A 62 -4.07 -3.56 -12.22
C HIS A 62 -3.83 -2.49 -13.31
N LEU A 63 -3.51 -1.26 -12.92
CA LEU A 63 -3.17 -0.16 -13.83
C LEU A 63 -1.84 -0.38 -14.55
N MET A 64 -0.89 -1.08 -13.93
CA MET A 64 0.41 -1.37 -14.54
C MET A 64 0.32 -2.50 -15.56
N ILE A 65 -0.53 -3.51 -15.31
CA ILE A 65 -0.75 -4.64 -16.22
C ILE A 65 -1.86 -4.37 -17.26
N GLU A 66 -2.42 -3.16 -17.28
CA GLU A 66 -3.53 -2.74 -18.16
C GLU A 66 -4.73 -3.69 -18.10
N LYS A 67 -5.13 -4.07 -16.88
CA LYS A 67 -6.30 -4.90 -16.58
C LYS A 67 -7.20 -4.21 -15.57
N ASP A 68 -8.43 -4.71 -15.46
CA ASP A 68 -9.32 -4.34 -14.37
C ASP A 68 -8.85 -4.93 -13.03
N VAL A 69 -9.39 -4.39 -11.94
CA VAL A 69 -9.00 -4.82 -10.58
C VAL A 69 -9.53 -6.22 -10.27
N GLU A 70 -10.61 -6.62 -10.92
CA GLU A 70 -11.22 -7.95 -10.88
C GLU A 70 -10.24 -9.02 -11.39
N TYR A 71 -9.69 -8.85 -12.59
CA TYR A 71 -8.67 -9.75 -13.14
C TYR A 71 -7.45 -9.83 -12.22
N LEU A 72 -7.03 -8.70 -11.66
CA LEU A 72 -5.90 -8.66 -10.73
C LEU A 72 -6.17 -9.55 -9.50
N VAL A 73 -7.31 -9.36 -8.82
CA VAL A 73 -7.59 -10.08 -7.57
C VAL A 73 -7.87 -11.56 -7.80
N GLU A 74 -8.41 -11.96 -8.95
CA GLU A 74 -8.60 -13.37 -9.30
C GLU A 74 -7.26 -14.12 -9.35
N ASN A 75 -6.23 -13.48 -9.92
CA ASN A 75 -4.93 -14.09 -10.17
C ASN A 75 -3.91 -13.89 -9.03
N LEU A 76 -4.21 -13.05 -8.04
CA LEU A 76 -3.30 -12.76 -6.93
C LEU A 76 -3.36 -13.85 -5.83
N PRO A 77 -2.21 -14.42 -5.41
CA PRO A 77 -2.15 -15.43 -4.35
C PRO A 77 -2.15 -14.78 -2.95
N VAL A 78 -3.20 -14.02 -2.65
CA VAL A 78 -3.41 -13.33 -1.37
C VAL A 78 -4.73 -13.73 -0.73
N ASN A 79 -4.86 -13.51 0.57
CA ASN A 79 -6.07 -13.85 1.30
C ASN A 79 -7.29 -13.02 0.84
N MET A 80 -8.50 -13.52 1.14
CA MET A 80 -9.75 -12.88 0.70
C MET A 80 -9.93 -11.46 1.24
N LYS A 81 -9.44 -11.14 2.45
CA LYS A 81 -9.56 -9.78 3.01
C LYS A 81 -8.79 -8.76 2.18
N ILE A 82 -7.59 -9.12 1.71
CA ILE A 82 -6.77 -8.30 0.81
C ILE A 82 -7.51 -8.10 -0.52
N LYS A 83 -8.03 -9.19 -1.13
CA LYS A 83 -8.79 -9.11 -2.39
C LYS A 83 -9.98 -8.16 -2.28
N LYS A 84 -10.79 -8.30 -1.23
CA LYS A 84 -11.93 -7.42 -0.94
C LYS A 84 -11.51 -5.96 -0.78
N ALA A 85 -10.38 -5.69 -0.12
CA ALA A 85 -9.87 -4.33 0.02
C ALA A 85 -9.46 -3.71 -1.32
N LEU A 86 -8.81 -4.48 -2.19
CA LEU A 86 -8.43 -4.04 -3.53
C LEU A 86 -9.66 -3.77 -4.41
N LEU A 87 -10.70 -4.60 -4.31
CA LEU A 87 -12.01 -4.39 -4.97
C LEU A 87 -12.81 -3.20 -4.41
N GLY A 88 -12.38 -2.60 -3.31
CA GLY A 88 -13.06 -1.45 -2.71
C GLY A 88 -14.17 -1.77 -1.72
N GLU A 89 -14.32 -3.03 -1.33
CA GLU A 89 -15.20 -3.39 -0.22
C GLU A 89 -14.67 -2.78 1.09
N ASP A 90 -15.59 -2.24 1.91
CA ASP A 90 -15.23 -1.67 3.20
C ASP A 90 -14.73 -2.76 4.16
N ASN A 91 -13.46 -2.64 4.54
CA ASN A 91 -12.82 -3.46 5.56
C ASN A 91 -11.60 -2.72 6.12
N ILE A 92 -10.94 -3.30 7.13
CA ILE A 92 -9.82 -2.64 7.79
C ILE A 92 -8.69 -2.26 6.83
N PHE A 93 -8.29 -3.16 5.93
CA PHE A 93 -7.21 -2.88 4.98
C PHE A 93 -7.61 -1.86 3.91
N ARG A 94 -8.89 -1.82 3.51
CA ARG A 94 -9.40 -0.77 2.63
C ARG A 94 -9.30 0.60 3.30
N ASN A 95 -9.67 0.69 4.57
CA ASN A 95 -9.58 1.95 5.33
C ASN A 95 -8.14 2.41 5.52
N ILE A 96 -7.22 1.48 5.75
CA ILE A 96 -5.78 1.75 5.81
C ILE A 96 -5.25 2.24 4.45
N LEU A 97 -5.61 1.57 3.35
CA LEU A 97 -5.22 1.96 2.01
C LEU A 97 -5.71 3.36 1.66
N GLU A 98 -6.99 3.65 1.92
CA GLU A 98 -7.58 4.96 1.65
C GLU A 98 -6.96 6.07 2.51
N LEU A 99 -6.55 5.78 3.75
CA LEU A 99 -5.78 6.73 4.56
C LEU A 99 -4.41 7.00 3.93
N SER A 100 -3.71 5.95 3.48
CA SER A 100 -2.42 6.11 2.80
C SER A 100 -2.53 6.92 1.52
N LEU A 101 -3.57 6.67 0.70
CA LEU A 101 -3.85 7.44 -0.52
C LEU A 101 -4.17 8.91 -0.21
N ALA A 102 -4.89 9.17 0.87
CA ALA A 102 -5.20 10.54 1.28
C ALA A 102 -3.94 11.32 1.70
N TYR A 103 -2.96 10.68 2.33
CA TYR A 103 -1.65 11.28 2.61
C TYR A 103 -0.86 11.58 1.33
N GLU A 104 -0.87 10.64 0.38
CA GLU A 104 -0.22 10.81 -0.92
C GLU A 104 -0.79 12.01 -1.70
N MET A 105 -2.11 12.19 -1.65
CA MET A 105 -2.83 13.28 -2.34
C MET A 105 -2.95 14.57 -1.51
N VAL A 106 -2.44 14.60 -0.28
CA VAL A 106 -2.58 15.73 0.67
C VAL A 106 -4.06 16.11 0.92
N ASP A 107 -4.94 15.11 0.91
CA ASP A 107 -6.38 15.26 1.11
C ASP A 107 -6.72 15.30 2.61
N ASN A 108 -6.75 16.51 3.17
CA ASN A 108 -7.00 16.72 4.60
C ASN A 108 -8.37 16.23 5.07
N GLU A 109 -9.39 16.27 4.21
CA GLU A 109 -10.74 15.81 4.55
C GLU A 109 -10.75 14.30 4.73
N ASN A 110 -10.23 13.56 3.75
CA ASN A 110 -10.15 12.11 3.83
C ASN A 110 -9.18 11.62 4.90
N ILE A 111 -8.06 12.32 5.13
CA ILE A 111 -7.17 12.03 6.27
C ILE A 111 -7.97 12.09 7.57
N THR A 112 -8.67 13.20 7.82
CA THR A 112 -9.42 13.39 9.07
C THR A 112 -10.51 12.34 9.24
N ARG A 113 -11.28 12.07 8.17
CA ARG A 113 -12.35 11.06 8.16
C ARG A 113 -11.81 9.66 8.47
N LYS A 114 -10.67 9.28 7.88
CA LYS A 114 -10.08 7.96 8.08
C LYS A 114 -9.37 7.82 9.43
N CYS A 115 -8.69 8.86 9.91
CA CYS A 115 -8.13 8.88 11.25
C CYS A 115 -9.21 8.62 12.31
N ASN A 116 -10.37 9.28 12.18
CA ASN A 116 -11.50 9.06 13.09
C ASN A 116 -12.04 7.62 13.01
N LYS A 117 -12.19 7.07 11.80
CA LYS A 117 -12.68 5.69 11.61
C LYS A 117 -11.72 4.64 12.17
N LEU A 118 -10.41 4.84 11.98
CA LEU A 118 -9.34 3.94 12.45
C LEU A 118 -8.92 4.22 13.90
N LYS A 119 -9.41 5.31 14.51
CA LYS A 119 -9.05 5.77 15.86
C LYS A 119 -7.54 5.98 16.03
N VAL A 120 -6.91 6.59 15.03
CA VAL A 120 -5.47 6.89 15.00
C VAL A 120 -5.20 8.39 15.04
N ASP A 121 -4.11 8.77 15.70
CA ASP A 121 -3.71 10.17 15.84
C ASP A 121 -2.95 10.67 14.59
N LYS A 122 -3.31 11.87 14.09
CA LYS A 122 -2.72 12.47 12.89
C LYS A 122 -1.22 12.76 13.05
N GLY A 123 -0.77 13.15 14.24
CA GLY A 123 0.64 13.42 14.53
C GLY A 123 1.50 12.17 14.45
N SER A 124 1.02 11.07 15.03
CA SER A 124 1.70 9.76 14.94
C SER A 124 1.85 9.28 13.49
N LEU A 125 0.82 9.49 12.67
CA LEU A 125 0.79 9.10 11.26
C LEU A 125 1.76 9.89 10.39
N TRP A 126 1.91 11.20 10.62
CA TRP A 126 2.89 12.00 9.89
C TRP A 126 4.31 11.46 10.05
N ASN A 127 4.69 11.13 11.29
CA ASN A 127 6.00 10.53 11.55
C ASN A 127 6.16 9.18 10.86
N SER A 128 5.12 8.34 10.86
CA SER A 128 5.12 7.07 10.12
C SER A 128 5.22 7.25 8.61
N TYR A 129 4.58 8.27 8.04
CA TYR A 129 4.68 8.59 6.62
C TYR A 129 6.09 9.04 6.24
N CYS A 130 6.71 9.93 7.03
CA CYS A 130 8.09 10.34 6.84
C CYS A 130 9.06 9.14 6.90
N LYS A 131 8.85 8.21 7.85
CA LYS A 131 9.63 6.96 7.94
C LYS A 131 9.46 6.09 6.70
N ALA A 132 8.25 6.00 6.14
CA ALA A 132 8.02 5.25 4.91
C ALA A 132 8.79 5.82 3.72
N ILE A 133 8.83 7.16 3.60
CA ILE A 133 9.63 7.87 2.58
C ILE A 133 11.13 7.64 2.77
N GLU A 134 11.62 7.68 4.01
CA GLU A 134 13.04 7.42 4.29
C GLU A 134 13.41 5.97 4.02
N TRP A 135 12.55 5.03 4.45
CA TRP A 135 12.73 3.62 4.20
C TRP A 135 12.78 3.29 2.70
N SER A 136 11.93 3.91 1.89
CA SER A 136 11.90 3.66 0.44
C SER A 136 13.20 4.04 -0.26
N LYS A 137 13.97 4.99 0.27
CA LYS A 137 15.27 5.39 -0.29
C LYS A 137 16.36 4.34 -0.08
N ASN A 138 16.18 3.43 0.88
CA ASN A 138 17.19 2.47 1.31
C ASN A 138 16.93 1.03 0.82
N ILE A 139 15.88 0.78 0.02
CA ILE A 139 15.51 -0.56 -0.46
C ILE A 139 16.44 -1.08 -1.58
N GLY A 140 17.18 -0.19 -2.24
CA GLY A 140 18.09 -0.52 -3.34
C GLY A 140 19.58 -0.65 -2.95
N ASN A 141 19.93 -0.53 -1.67
CA ASN A 141 21.30 -0.65 -1.17
C ASN A 141 21.58 -2.02 -0.53
#